data_AF-A0A162J1T2-F1
#
_entry.id   AF-A0A162J1T2-F1
#
_cell.length_a   1.000
_cell.length_b   1.000
_cell.length_c   1.000
_cell.angle_alpha   90.00
_cell.angle_beta   90.00
_cell.angle_gamma   90.00
#
_symmetry.space_group_name_H-M   'P 1'
#
loop_
_entity.id
_entity.type
_entity.pdbx_description
1 polymer ?
#
loop_
_entity_poly.entity_id
_entity_poly.type
_entity_poly.pdbx_seq_one_letter_code
_entity_poly.pdbx_strand_id
1 'polypeptide(L)'
;MSADEGWTRVKRKTRQNPSKKTHTAKAHHLPGTFTPRTHGLLRPPESLRADHDKIRAQWLDSPAHEALIRLIDSHAQDLQIDKAVCLGIGTFDPEDGGWEAKRAATEKYSKRSIECIFQEPIFTDSDKSFLTSLGHRIVSSPAAYSLIDDTTLLLAVHLYRPIYAAALKLNLPAIFIGTGWDVWDTLLASLRGV
;
A
#
# COMPACT_ATOMS: atom_id res chain seq x y z
N MET A 1 -12.97 24.39 29.78
CA MET A 1 -11.51 24.55 29.99
C MET A 1 -10.84 23.31 29.44
N SER A 2 -10.14 23.45 28.30
CA SER A 2 -9.11 22.54 27.75
C SER A 2 -8.05 22.19 28.80
N ALA A 3 -7.16 21.22 28.67
CA ALA A 3 -6.83 20.04 27.86
C ALA A 3 -5.69 19.38 28.68
N ASP A 4 -5.33 18.10 28.60
CA ASP A 4 -4.56 17.44 27.55
C ASP A 4 -3.82 16.26 28.25
N GLU A 5 -3.12 15.44 27.48
CA GLU A 5 -2.12 14.42 27.91
C GLU A 5 -2.57 12.95 27.85
N GLY A 6 -3.06 12.55 26.67
CA GLY A 6 -3.10 11.16 26.19
C GLY A 6 -1.90 10.75 25.31
N TRP A 7 -0.79 11.51 25.32
CA TRP A 7 0.38 11.24 24.47
C TRP A 7 1.62 10.92 25.30
N THR A 8 2.18 9.72 25.10
CA THR A 8 3.47 9.34 25.70
C THR A 8 4.60 10.03 24.96
N ARG A 9 5.21 11.04 25.60
CA ARG A 9 6.37 11.76 25.07
C ARG A 9 7.68 11.10 25.52
N VAL A 10 8.33 10.34 24.64
CA VAL A 10 9.62 9.70 24.96
C VAL A 10 10.76 10.72 24.78
N LYS A 11 11.43 11.10 25.88
CA LYS A 11 12.65 11.91 25.83
C LYS A 11 13.86 11.03 25.50
N ARG A 12 14.56 11.37 24.43
CA ARG A 12 15.77 10.67 23.98
C ARG A 12 16.92 10.95 24.95
N LYS A 13 17.50 9.90 25.54
CA LYS A 13 18.74 9.99 26.32
C LYS A 13 19.92 10.01 25.33
N THR A 14 20.63 11.12 25.24
CA THR A 14 21.85 11.25 24.44
C THR A 14 22.95 10.39 25.04
N ARG A 15 23.31 9.31 24.36
CA ARG A 15 24.59 8.62 24.51
C ARG A 15 25.36 8.81 23.20
N GLN A 16 26.41 9.63 23.26
CA GLN A 16 27.42 9.70 22.21
C GLN A 16 28.20 8.38 22.20
N ASN A 17 28.31 7.74 21.02
CA ASN A 17 29.33 6.75 20.73
C ASN A 17 29.40 6.42 19.22
N PRO A 18 30.51 5.85 18.72
CA PRO A 18 31.45 6.50 17.81
C PRO A 18 31.22 6.15 16.34
N SER A 19 31.90 6.89 15.45
CA SER A 19 31.84 6.75 13.99
C SER A 19 32.10 5.30 13.53
N LYS A 20 31.07 4.65 12.99
CA LYS A 20 31.21 3.36 12.30
C LYS A 20 31.25 3.56 10.79
N LYS A 21 32.28 2.96 10.21
CA LYS A 21 32.67 2.97 8.80
C LYS A 21 31.50 2.60 7.89
N THR A 22 31.34 3.38 6.83
CA THR A 22 30.35 3.20 5.77
C THR A 22 30.60 1.89 5.04
N HIS A 23 29.90 0.82 5.41
CA HIS A 23 29.71 -0.30 4.52
C HIS A 23 28.59 0.09 3.55
N THR A 24 28.96 0.46 2.33
CA THR A 24 28.04 0.59 1.20
C THR A 24 27.29 -0.73 1.05
N ALA A 25 26.03 -0.75 1.49
CA ALA A 25 25.14 -1.88 1.27
C ALA A 25 25.00 -2.06 -0.24
N LYS A 26 25.45 -3.22 -0.74
CA LYS A 26 25.19 -3.63 -2.12
C LYS A 26 23.68 -3.65 -2.30
N ALA A 27 23.20 -3.02 -3.37
CA ALA A 27 21.79 -3.02 -3.74
C ALA A 27 21.31 -4.48 -3.76
N HIS A 28 20.31 -4.81 -2.94
CA HIS A 28 19.61 -6.08 -3.06
C HIS A 28 18.95 -6.12 -4.44
N HIS A 29 19.57 -6.83 -5.38
CA HIS A 29 18.96 -7.14 -6.67
C HIS A 29 17.76 -8.05 -6.37
N LEU A 30 16.55 -7.50 -6.48
CA LEU A 30 15.34 -8.31 -6.51
C LEU A 30 15.42 -9.26 -7.71
N PRO A 31 14.99 -10.53 -7.60
CA PRO A 31 14.99 -11.45 -8.72
C PRO A 31 14.24 -10.84 -9.91
N GLY A 32 14.85 -10.92 -11.10
CA GLY A 32 14.40 -10.22 -12.32
C GLY A 32 13.08 -10.71 -12.91
N THR A 33 12.49 -11.76 -12.34
CA THR A 33 11.21 -12.32 -12.76
C THR A 33 10.47 -12.80 -11.52
N PHE A 34 9.51 -12.02 -11.06
CA PHE A 34 8.50 -12.49 -10.13
C PHE A 34 7.38 -13.12 -10.96
N THR A 35 7.35 -14.45 -11.04
CA THR A 35 6.19 -15.13 -11.62
C THR A 35 5.05 -15.10 -10.60
N PRO A 36 3.79 -14.84 -11.04
CA PRO A 36 2.63 -15.08 -10.20
C PRO A 36 2.72 -16.50 -9.62
N ARG A 37 2.61 -16.63 -8.29
CA ARG A 37 2.47 -17.94 -7.65
C ARG A 37 1.02 -18.37 -7.79
N THR A 38 0.64 -18.70 -9.02
CA THR A 38 -0.67 -19.20 -9.38
C THR A 38 -0.46 -20.55 -10.06
N HIS A 39 -0.90 -21.62 -9.42
CA HIS A 39 -0.90 -22.97 -9.99
C HIS A 39 -2.35 -23.39 -10.23
N GLY A 40 -2.71 -23.67 -11.48
CA GLY A 40 -4.07 -24.02 -11.90
C GLY A 40 -4.58 -23.20 -13.07
N LEU A 41 -5.87 -23.35 -13.39
CA LEU A 41 -6.58 -22.47 -14.32
C LEU A 41 -6.77 -21.12 -13.64
N LEU A 42 -6.17 -20.07 -14.21
CA LEU A 42 -6.39 -18.70 -13.76
C LEU A 42 -7.87 -18.36 -13.83
N ARG A 43 -8.40 -17.76 -12.77
CA ARG A 43 -9.78 -17.26 -12.78
C ARG A 43 -9.92 -16.18 -13.85
N PRO A 44 -11.00 -16.20 -14.63
CA PRO A 44 -11.19 -15.21 -15.68
C PRO A 44 -11.63 -13.86 -15.09
N PRO A 45 -11.39 -12.73 -15.79
CA PRO A 45 -11.61 -11.39 -15.24
C PRO A 45 -13.03 -11.12 -14.73
N GLU A 46 -14.03 -11.76 -15.34
CA GLU A 46 -15.43 -11.64 -14.93
C GLU A 46 -15.70 -12.23 -13.54
N SER A 47 -14.97 -13.27 -13.14
CA SER A 47 -15.07 -13.83 -11.79
C SER A 47 -14.48 -12.86 -10.76
N LEU A 48 -13.33 -12.25 -11.07
CA LEU A 48 -12.71 -11.22 -10.23
C LEU A 48 -13.65 -10.01 -10.09
N ARG A 49 -14.35 -9.63 -11.17
CA ARG A 49 -15.35 -8.57 -11.16
C ARG A 49 -16.56 -8.89 -10.29
N ALA A 50 -17.13 -10.09 -10.41
CA ALA A 50 -18.30 -10.47 -9.61
C ALA A 50 -17.98 -10.43 -8.11
N ASP A 51 -16.80 -10.92 -7.74
CA ASP A 51 -16.25 -10.88 -6.38
C ASP A 51 -16.05 -9.44 -5.88
N HIS A 52 -15.43 -8.60 -6.71
CA HIS A 52 -15.27 -7.18 -6.44
C HIS A 52 -16.62 -6.49 -6.21
N ASP A 53 -17.59 -6.68 -7.09
CA ASP A 53 -18.89 -6.00 -7.03
C ASP A 53 -19.67 -6.42 -5.79
N LYS A 54 -19.62 -7.72 -5.44
CA LYS A 54 -20.19 -8.25 -4.20
C LYS A 54 -19.57 -7.61 -2.96
N ILE A 55 -18.24 -7.60 -2.87
CA ILE A 55 -17.53 -7.01 -1.72
C ILE A 55 -17.76 -5.51 -1.64
N ARG A 56 -17.74 -4.83 -2.78
CA ARG A 56 -17.99 -3.39 -2.87
C ARG A 56 -19.38 -3.07 -2.34
N ALA A 57 -20.40 -3.84 -2.71
CA ALA A 57 -21.74 -3.67 -2.17
C ALA A 57 -21.78 -3.85 -0.64
N GLN A 58 -21.15 -4.91 -0.13
CA GLN A 58 -21.06 -5.16 1.32
C GLN A 58 -20.32 -4.04 2.07
N TRP A 59 -19.22 -3.53 1.51
CA TRP A 59 -18.47 -2.42 2.09
C TRP A 59 -19.32 -1.15 2.15
N LEU A 60 -19.96 -0.77 1.05
CA LEU A 60 -20.78 0.44 0.96
C LEU A 60 -21.97 0.42 1.93
N ASP A 61 -22.54 -0.75 2.20
CA ASP A 61 -23.63 -0.95 3.15
C ASP A 61 -23.15 -1.02 4.62
N SER A 62 -21.84 -1.07 4.85
CA SER A 62 -21.30 -1.27 6.19
C SER A 62 -21.26 0.03 7.03
N PRO A 63 -21.48 -0.05 8.36
CA PRO A 63 -21.28 1.10 9.26
C PRO A 63 -19.85 1.65 9.26
N ALA A 64 -18.88 0.82 8.91
CA ALA A 64 -17.48 1.21 8.80
C ALA A 64 -17.25 2.17 7.62
N HIS A 65 -17.93 1.96 6.49
CA HIS A 65 -17.90 2.89 5.37
C HIS A 65 -18.45 4.25 5.79
N GLU A 66 -19.63 4.30 6.41
CA GLU A 66 -20.21 5.55 6.87
C GLU A 66 -19.32 6.28 7.89
N ALA A 67 -18.75 5.54 8.85
CA ALA A 67 -17.85 6.10 9.85
C ALA A 67 -16.60 6.70 9.20
N LEU A 68 -16.04 6.03 8.19
CA LEU A 68 -14.90 6.54 7.45
C LEU A 68 -15.23 7.80 6.66
N ILE A 69 -16.38 7.84 5.96
CA ILE A 69 -16.81 9.04 5.24
C ILE A 69 -16.95 10.23 6.20
N ARG A 70 -17.57 10.04 7.38
CA ARG A 70 -17.66 11.09 8.41
C ARG A 70 -16.28 11.56 8.88
N LEU A 71 -15.32 10.65 9.03
CA LEU A 71 -13.97 11.00 9.45
C LEU A 71 -13.22 11.82 8.39
N ILE A 72 -13.36 11.44 7.12
CA ILE A 72 -12.81 12.18 5.97
C ILE A 72 -13.45 13.57 5.89
N ASP A 73 -14.78 13.65 5.93
CA ASP A 73 -15.49 14.93 5.86
C ASP A 73 -15.14 15.87 7.02
N SER A 74 -14.69 15.36 8.17
CA SER A 74 -14.32 16.18 9.33
C SER A 74 -12.83 16.55 9.41
N HIS A 75 -11.93 15.72 8.87
CA HIS A 75 -10.48 15.87 9.09
C HIS A 75 -9.66 16.04 7.81
N ALA A 76 -10.24 15.77 6.63
CA ALA A 76 -9.51 15.70 5.37
C ALA A 76 -10.00 16.71 4.31
N GLN A 77 -10.76 17.75 4.70
CA GLN A 77 -11.31 18.71 3.74
C GLN A 77 -10.22 19.49 2.98
N ASP A 78 -9.08 19.74 3.63
CA ASP A 78 -7.96 20.45 3.03
C ASP A 78 -7.00 19.54 2.26
N LEU A 79 -7.15 18.21 2.38
CA LEU A 79 -6.30 17.25 1.67
C LEU A 79 -6.71 17.18 0.20
N GLN A 80 -5.80 17.60 -0.67
CA GLN A 80 -5.95 17.46 -2.11
C GLN A 80 -5.41 16.10 -2.55
N ILE A 81 -6.28 15.08 -2.59
CA ILE A 81 -5.92 13.77 -3.14
C ILE A 81 -6.56 13.62 -4.52
N ASP A 82 -5.72 13.51 -5.56
CA ASP A 82 -6.17 13.30 -6.95
C ASP A 82 -5.89 11.87 -7.45
N LYS A 83 -4.96 11.15 -6.81
CA LYS A 83 -4.58 9.80 -7.19
C LYS A 83 -4.24 8.90 -6.01
N ALA A 84 -4.50 7.62 -6.21
CA ALA A 84 -4.06 6.53 -5.34
C ALA A 84 -3.01 5.69 -6.08
N VAL A 85 -1.86 5.49 -5.45
CA VAL A 85 -0.80 4.59 -5.95
C VAL A 85 -0.81 3.33 -5.07
N CYS A 86 -1.10 2.19 -5.68
CA CYS A 86 -1.19 0.89 -5.04
C CYS A 86 0.04 0.04 -5.42
N LEU A 87 0.90 -0.25 -4.46
CA LEU A 87 2.14 -0.98 -4.65
C LEU A 87 2.06 -2.37 -4.01
N GLY A 88 2.34 -3.40 -4.80
CA GLY A 88 2.58 -4.76 -4.31
C GLY A 88 1.39 -5.43 -3.63
N ILE A 89 0.16 -5.18 -4.12
CA ILE A 89 -1.07 -5.73 -3.53
C ILE A 89 -1.25 -7.24 -3.77
N GLY A 90 -0.40 -7.84 -4.61
CA GLY A 90 -0.48 -9.23 -5.06
C GLY A 90 -1.59 -9.48 -6.09
N THR A 91 -1.59 -10.69 -6.66
CA THR A 91 -2.66 -11.15 -7.57
C THR A 91 -4.02 -11.28 -6.88
N PHE A 92 -5.14 -11.05 -7.56
CA PHE A 92 -6.48 -11.29 -7.02
C PHE A 92 -6.89 -12.77 -7.07
N ASP A 93 -5.98 -13.64 -7.52
CA ASP A 93 -6.20 -15.08 -7.62
C ASP A 93 -5.04 -15.89 -6.99
N PRO A 94 -4.76 -15.72 -5.69
CA PRO A 94 -3.70 -16.48 -5.03
C PRO A 94 -4.12 -17.94 -4.82
N GLU A 95 -3.13 -18.83 -4.84
CA GLU A 95 -3.29 -20.28 -4.68
C GLU A 95 -4.00 -20.69 -3.38
N ASP A 96 -3.80 -19.94 -2.29
CA ASP A 96 -4.40 -20.20 -0.98
C ASP A 96 -5.86 -19.73 -0.87
N GLY A 97 -6.43 -19.14 -1.93
CA GLY A 97 -7.74 -18.51 -1.89
C GLY A 97 -7.78 -17.26 -0.99
N GLY A 98 -6.63 -16.79 -0.49
CA GLY A 98 -6.47 -15.63 0.40
C GLY A 98 -6.69 -14.28 -0.30
N TRP A 99 -7.45 -14.24 -1.39
CA TRP A 99 -7.74 -13.01 -2.12
C TRP A 99 -8.58 -12.03 -1.27
N GLU A 100 -9.34 -12.53 -0.30
CA GLU A 100 -10.09 -11.71 0.63
C GLU A 100 -9.20 -10.79 1.49
N ALA A 101 -7.94 -11.16 1.74
CA ALA A 101 -7.00 -10.32 2.49
C ALA A 101 -6.47 -9.13 1.65
N LYS A 102 -6.63 -9.17 0.32
CA LYS A 102 -6.22 -8.10 -0.61
C LYS A 102 -7.29 -7.01 -0.75
N ARG A 103 -8.24 -6.99 0.18
CA ARG A 103 -9.30 -5.98 0.35
C ARG A 103 -8.71 -4.63 0.74
N ALA A 104 -8.24 -3.89 -0.26
CA ALA A 104 -8.19 -2.42 -0.24
C ALA A 104 -7.94 -1.90 -1.67
N ALA A 105 -8.61 -2.44 -2.69
CA ALA A 105 -8.65 -1.76 -3.98
C ALA A 105 -9.62 -0.57 -3.83
N THR A 106 -9.02 0.58 -3.59
CA THR A 106 -9.62 1.87 -3.31
C THR A 106 -10.59 2.30 -4.40
N GLU A 107 -11.88 2.45 -4.12
CA GLU A 107 -12.76 3.27 -4.95
C GLU A 107 -13.83 4.03 -4.14
N LYS A 108 -13.87 5.35 -4.39
CA LYS A 108 -14.79 6.40 -3.90
C LYS A 108 -14.65 6.85 -2.44
N TYR A 109 -13.45 7.30 -2.06
CA TYR A 109 -13.24 8.06 -0.82
C TYR A 109 -13.40 9.59 -0.99
N SER A 110 -13.45 10.06 -2.24
CA SER A 110 -13.56 11.47 -2.58
C SER A 110 -14.86 11.70 -3.34
N LYS A 111 -15.49 12.86 -3.13
CA LYS A 111 -16.61 13.34 -3.97
C LYS A 111 -16.20 13.48 -5.44
N ARG A 112 -14.88 13.45 -5.73
CA ARG A 112 -14.28 13.38 -7.06
C ARG A 112 -13.70 11.99 -7.29
N SER A 113 -13.82 11.49 -8.51
CA SER A 113 -13.08 10.31 -8.98
C SER A 113 -11.58 10.58 -8.85
N ILE A 114 -10.85 9.76 -8.09
CA ILE A 114 -9.38 9.79 -8.04
C ILE A 114 -8.82 8.73 -9.00
N GLU A 115 -7.71 9.01 -9.67
CA GLU A 115 -7.04 8.02 -10.51
C GLU A 115 -6.44 6.92 -9.61
N CYS A 116 -6.67 5.65 -9.93
CA CYS A 116 -6.03 4.54 -9.23
C CYS A 116 -4.96 3.92 -10.13
N ILE A 117 -3.73 3.87 -9.62
CA ILE A 117 -2.53 3.42 -10.33
C ILE A 117 -1.95 2.22 -9.59
N PHE A 118 -1.82 1.09 -10.27
CA PHE A 118 -1.33 -0.16 -9.69
C PHE A 118 0.03 -0.54 -10.23
N GLN A 119 0.93 -0.98 -9.34
CA GLN A 119 2.20 -1.58 -9.67
C GLN A 119 2.41 -2.86 -8.87
N GLU A 120 2.31 -3.99 -9.55
CA GLU A 120 2.51 -5.32 -8.98
C GLU A 120 3.25 -6.21 -9.99
N PRO A 121 4.52 -6.57 -9.72
CA PRO A 121 5.28 -7.52 -10.53
C PRO A 121 4.58 -8.85 -10.79
N ILE A 122 3.73 -9.34 -9.87
CA ILE A 122 3.07 -10.65 -9.97
C ILE A 122 1.62 -10.60 -10.48
N PHE A 123 1.18 -9.52 -11.13
CA PHE A 123 -0.14 -9.51 -11.77
C PHE A 123 -0.19 -10.47 -12.95
N THR A 124 -1.23 -11.30 -12.95
CA THR A 124 -1.64 -12.10 -14.10
C THR A 124 -2.31 -11.22 -15.15
N ASP A 125 -2.48 -11.74 -16.37
CA ASP A 125 -3.22 -11.00 -17.41
C ASP A 125 -4.70 -10.85 -17.06
N SER A 126 -5.25 -11.76 -16.24
CA SER A 126 -6.60 -11.64 -15.70
C SER A 126 -6.72 -10.47 -14.73
N ASP A 127 -5.76 -10.33 -13.80
CA ASP A 127 -5.69 -9.19 -12.87
C ASP A 127 -5.63 -7.86 -13.63
N LYS A 128 -4.77 -7.79 -14.65
CA LYS A 128 -4.61 -6.58 -15.47
C LYS A 128 -5.89 -6.24 -16.21
N SER A 129 -6.51 -7.23 -16.87
CA SER A 129 -7.75 -7.05 -17.62
C SER A 129 -8.88 -6.59 -16.70
N PHE A 130 -8.99 -7.19 -15.53
CA PHE A 130 -9.95 -6.80 -14.50
C PHE A 130 -9.75 -5.33 -14.06
N LEU A 131 -8.54 -4.95 -13.63
CA LEU A 131 -8.26 -3.57 -13.20
C LEU A 131 -8.46 -2.55 -14.32
N THR A 132 -7.99 -2.83 -15.54
CA THR A 132 -8.21 -1.95 -16.70
C THR A 132 -9.70 -1.79 -16.99
N SER A 133 -10.51 -2.85 -16.84
CA SER A 133 -11.95 -2.79 -17.03
C SER A 133 -12.69 -1.99 -15.92
N LEU A 134 -12.02 -1.65 -14.82
CA LEU A 134 -12.49 -0.67 -13.82
C LEU A 134 -12.03 0.76 -14.13
N GLY A 135 -11.27 0.97 -15.22
CA GLY A 135 -10.70 2.27 -15.57
C GLY A 135 -9.39 2.59 -14.85
N HIS A 136 -8.77 1.61 -14.19
CA HIS A 136 -7.52 1.80 -13.48
C HIS A 136 -6.30 1.73 -14.39
N ARG A 137 -5.26 2.47 -14.02
CA ARG A 137 -3.97 2.44 -14.70
C ARG A 137 -3.06 1.40 -14.08
N ILE A 138 -2.39 0.61 -14.91
CA ILE A 138 -1.38 -0.34 -14.46
C ILE A 138 -0.04 0.09 -15.03
N VAL A 139 0.99 0.08 -14.20
CA VAL A 139 2.36 0.43 -14.60
C VAL A 139 3.33 -0.66 -14.19
N SER A 140 4.39 -0.82 -14.97
CA SER A 140 5.46 -1.78 -14.67
C SER A 140 6.36 -1.24 -13.56
N SER A 141 6.88 -2.12 -12.71
CA SER A 141 7.88 -1.73 -11.71
C SER A 141 9.18 -1.24 -12.38
N PRO A 142 9.79 -0.12 -11.92
CA PRO A 142 9.44 0.72 -10.77
C PRO A 142 8.69 2.03 -11.11
N ALA A 143 7.97 2.10 -12.23
CA ALA A 143 7.45 3.37 -12.78
C ALA A 143 6.50 4.14 -11.85
N ALA A 144 5.75 3.46 -10.98
CA ALA A 144 4.85 4.12 -10.03
C ALA A 144 5.57 5.01 -9.01
N TYR A 145 6.86 4.77 -8.75
CA TYR A 145 7.61 5.55 -7.75
C TYR A 145 7.72 7.03 -8.14
N SER A 146 7.83 7.30 -9.44
CA SER A 146 7.90 8.67 -9.97
C SER A 146 6.54 9.37 -10.03
N LEU A 147 5.45 8.66 -9.74
CA LEU A 147 4.08 9.19 -9.73
C LEU A 147 3.62 9.58 -8.32
N ILE A 148 4.45 9.35 -7.30
CA ILE A 148 4.16 9.71 -5.92
C ILE A 148 4.58 11.16 -5.69
N ASP A 149 3.65 11.95 -5.16
CA ASP A 149 3.78 13.36 -4.83
C ASP A 149 2.86 13.75 -3.66
N ASP A 150 2.83 15.04 -3.31
CA ASP A 150 2.04 15.59 -2.20
C ASP A 150 0.53 15.59 -2.43
N THR A 151 0.03 15.09 -3.57
CA THR A 151 -1.40 14.84 -3.82
C THR A 151 -1.75 13.36 -3.90
N THR A 152 -0.81 12.49 -3.52
CA THR A 152 -0.94 11.03 -3.61
C THR A 152 -1.41 10.40 -2.30
N LEU A 153 -2.36 9.47 -2.40
CA LEU A 153 -2.57 8.41 -1.41
C LEU A 153 -1.74 7.18 -1.80
N LEU A 154 -0.74 6.83 -0.99
CA LEU A 154 0.07 5.63 -1.20
C LEU A 154 -0.47 4.46 -0.39
N LEU A 155 -0.95 3.42 -1.06
CA LEU A 155 -1.29 2.13 -0.48
C LEU A 155 -0.18 1.13 -0.79
N ALA A 156 0.51 0.68 0.26
CA ALA A 156 1.71 -0.13 0.12
C ALA A 156 1.83 -1.06 1.32
N VAL A 157 0.86 -1.95 1.53
CA VAL A 157 0.83 -2.86 2.69
C VAL A 157 1.74 -4.07 2.41
N HIS A 158 2.50 -4.51 3.42
CA HIS A 158 3.40 -5.67 3.36
C HIS A 158 4.60 -5.56 2.39
N LEU A 159 5.04 -4.34 2.06
CA LEU A 159 6.25 -4.16 1.26
C LEU A 159 7.51 -4.20 2.11
N TYR A 160 8.60 -4.71 1.54
CA TYR A 160 9.90 -4.67 2.20
C TYR A 160 10.45 -3.25 2.33
N ARG A 161 11.21 -3.00 3.41
CA ARG A 161 11.87 -1.72 3.68
C ARG A 161 12.60 -1.08 2.48
N PRO A 162 13.35 -1.81 1.63
CA PRO A 162 13.99 -1.22 0.45
C PRO A 162 12.98 -0.67 -0.58
N ILE A 163 11.80 -1.28 -0.69
CA ILE A 163 10.75 -0.83 -1.59
C ILE A 163 10.15 0.48 -1.09
N TYR A 164 9.86 0.58 0.22
CA TYR A 164 9.43 1.87 0.80
C TYR A 164 10.48 2.96 0.60
N ALA A 165 11.76 2.65 0.88
CA ALA A 165 12.85 3.59 0.71
C ALA A 165 12.99 4.07 -0.74
N ALA A 166 12.73 3.20 -1.72
CA ALA A 166 12.75 3.57 -3.14
C ALA A 166 11.52 4.41 -3.54
N ALA A 167 10.32 4.00 -3.14
CA ALA A 167 9.06 4.66 -3.47
C ALA A 167 8.96 6.08 -2.87
N LEU A 168 9.44 6.27 -1.63
CA LEU A 168 9.40 7.53 -0.90
C LEU A 168 10.63 8.42 -1.12
N LYS A 169 11.53 8.03 -2.04
CA LYS A 169 12.82 8.71 -2.24
C LYS A 169 12.66 10.08 -2.88
N LEU A 170 11.75 10.18 -3.85
CA LEU A 170 11.61 11.37 -4.69
C LEU A 170 10.72 12.41 -4.02
N ASN A 171 9.51 12.01 -3.64
CA ASN A 171 8.56 12.85 -2.90
C ASN A 171 7.83 12.01 -1.85
N LEU A 172 7.16 12.68 -0.92
CA LEU A 172 6.31 12.05 0.09
C LEU A 172 4.84 12.16 -0.31
N PRO A 173 4.03 11.10 -0.12
CA PRO A 173 2.59 11.15 -0.32
C PRO A 173 1.91 12.00 0.76
N ALA A 174 0.75 12.57 0.45
CA ALA A 174 -0.09 13.21 1.46
C ALA A 174 -0.65 12.19 2.46
N ILE A 175 -0.97 10.97 2.01
CA ILE A 175 -1.44 9.88 2.86
C ILE A 175 -0.61 8.63 2.58
N PHE A 176 -0.10 8.00 3.63
CA PHE A 176 0.61 6.73 3.55
C PHE A 176 -0.12 5.65 4.36
N ILE A 177 -0.51 4.57 3.67
CA ILE A 177 -1.09 3.36 4.28
C ILE A 177 -0.14 2.21 3.97
N GLY A 178 0.58 1.74 4.99
CA GLY A 178 1.57 0.68 4.85
C GLY A 178 1.90 0.00 6.17
N THR A 179 2.88 -0.89 6.13
CA THR A 179 3.37 -1.60 7.31
C THR A 179 4.13 -0.64 8.23
N GLY A 180 3.77 -0.64 9.52
CA GLY A 180 4.40 0.18 10.53
C GLY A 180 5.93 -0.04 10.62
N TRP A 181 6.65 1.02 10.94
CA TRP A 181 8.11 0.98 11.04
C TRP A 181 8.60 0.05 12.17
N ASP A 182 7.82 -0.05 13.24
CA ASP A 182 8.01 -0.91 14.41
C ASP A 182 8.11 -2.41 14.07
N VAL A 183 7.43 -2.84 13.01
CA VAL A 183 7.51 -4.21 12.50
C VAL A 183 8.93 -4.53 12.03
N TRP A 184 9.60 -3.58 11.36
CA TRP A 184 10.96 -3.77 10.87
C TRP A 184 12.00 -3.65 11.99
N ASP A 185 11.79 -2.77 12.98
CA ASP A 185 12.67 -2.67 14.14
C ASP A 185 12.65 -3.96 14.97
N THR A 186 11.48 -4.60 15.11
CA THR A 186 11.33 -5.90 15.79
C THR A 186 12.02 -7.03 15.03
N LEU A 187 11.88 -7.08 13.69
CA LEU A 187 12.59 -8.04 12.84
C LEU A 187 14.11 -7.85 12.87
N LEU A 188 14.59 -6.61 12.92
CA LEU A 188 16.02 -6.34 13.06
C LEU A 188 16.55 -6.70 14.46
N ALA A 189 15.72 -6.58 15.50
CA ALA A 189 16.07 -7.02 16.85
C ALA A 189 16.10 -8.55 16.95
N SER A 190 15.17 -9.27 16.31
CA SER A 190 15.14 -10.73 16.31
C SER A 190 16.23 -11.35 15.42
N LEU A 191 16.57 -10.72 14.29
CA LEU A 191 17.71 -11.10 13.45
C LEU A 191 19.08 -10.80 14.10
N ARG A 192 19.10 -10.00 15.18
CA ARG A 192 20.29 -9.74 16.01
C ARG A 192 20.36 -10.63 17.24
N GLY A 193 19.57 -11.69 17.30
CA GLY A 193 19.63 -12.71 18.34
C GLY A 193 20.75 -13.73 18.15
N VAL A 194 22.01 -13.28 17.94
CA VAL A 194 23.29 -13.88 18.37
C VAL A 194 24.30 -12.74 18.54
#